data_AF-A0A937BXJ2-F1
#
_entry.id   AF-A0A937BXJ2-F1
#
_cell.length_a   1.000
_cell.length_b   1.000
_cell.length_c   1.000
_cell.angle_alpha   90.00
_cell.angle_beta   90.00
_cell.angle_gamma   90.00
#
_symmetry.space_group_name_H-M   'P 1'
#
loop_
_entity.id
_entity.type
_entity.pdbx_description
1 polymer ?
#
loop_
_entity_poly.entity_id
_entity_poly.type
_entity_poly.pdbx_seq_one_letter_code
_entity_poly.pdbx_strand_id
1 'polypeptide(L)'
;MKLILPIIFLLCFASCSNSQFKHRQTAQVCDKTYVEVFSIYGNGAFGGDMLTEYLTDSVKYRIHVGNFDESDQYYRYHCDKSKIYVEKVEKDESGKLRVIDSKVFDRDSLRTVGGY
;
A
#
# COMPACT_ATOMS: atom_id res chain seq x y z
N MET A 1 -41.58 33.08 4.28
CA MET A 1 -40.75 31.96 4.81
C MET A 1 -40.32 31.08 3.64
N LYS A 2 -39.38 31.53 2.80
CA LYS A 2 -38.90 30.83 1.60
C LYS A 2 -37.44 31.22 1.33
N LEU A 3 -36.51 30.74 2.16
CA LEU A 3 -35.08 31.02 1.96
C LEU A 3 -34.13 29.96 2.54
N ILE A 4 -34.64 28.76 2.85
CA ILE A 4 -33.84 27.66 3.41
C ILE A 4 -33.39 26.68 2.30
N LEU A 5 -34.04 26.72 1.13
CA LEU A 5 -33.76 25.81 0.02
C LEU A 5 -32.41 26.01 -0.72
N PRO A 6 -31.84 27.23 -0.88
CA PRO A 6 -30.62 27.39 -1.67
C PRO A 6 -29.33 27.05 -0.89
N ILE A 7 -29.40 26.97 0.44
CA ILE A 7 -28.23 26.69 1.29
C ILE A 7 -27.87 25.19 1.25
N ILE A 8 -28.87 24.31 1.15
CA ILE A 8 -28.66 22.85 1.06
C ILE A 8 -28.03 22.46 -0.29
N PHE A 9 -28.39 23.14 -1.38
CA PHE A 9 -27.84 22.88 -2.71
C PHE A 9 -26.37 23.33 -2.84
N LEU A 10 -25.94 24.35 -2.08
CA LEU A 10 -24.56 24.83 -2.09
C LEU A 10 -23.58 23.88 -1.36
N LEU A 11 -24.06 23.08 -0.41
CA LEU A 11 -23.23 22.16 0.38
C LEU A 11 -22.83 20.88 -0.37
N CYS A 12 -23.47 20.56 -1.50
CA CYS A 12 -23.17 19.36 -2.27
C CYS A 12 -21.90 19.46 -3.14
N PHE A 13 -21.37 20.66 -3.39
CA PHE A 13 -20.22 20.87 -4.27
C PHE A 13 -18.87 21.04 -3.54
N ALA A 14 -18.87 20.99 -2.21
CA ALA A 14 -17.65 21.15 -1.39
C ALA A 14 -16.97 19.81 -1.01
N SER A 15 -17.35 18.69 -1.65
CA SER A 15 -16.63 17.43 -1.45
C SER A 15 -15.41 17.38 -2.36
N CYS A 16 -14.36 18.12 -2.00
CA CYS A 16 -13.01 17.85 -2.49
C CYS A 16 -12.57 16.49 -1.93
N SER A 17 -12.80 15.41 -2.66
CA SER A 17 -12.19 14.12 -2.32
C SER A 17 -10.69 14.21 -2.59
N ASN A 18 -9.92 14.49 -1.54
CA ASN A 18 -8.48 14.30 -1.54
C ASN A 18 -8.17 12.79 -1.59
N SER A 19 -8.32 12.16 -2.76
CA SER A 19 -7.71 10.86 -3.08
C SER A 19 -6.20 11.04 -3.28
N GLN A 20 -5.54 11.56 -2.25
CA GLN A 20 -4.10 11.73 -2.28
C GLN A 20 -3.47 10.43 -1.79
N PHE A 21 -2.44 9.95 -2.50
CA PHE A 21 -1.54 8.93 -1.99
C PHE A 21 -0.97 9.41 -0.66
N LYS A 22 -1.47 8.86 0.45
CA LYS A 22 -1.02 9.24 1.80
C LYS A 22 -0.01 8.23 2.29
N HIS A 23 1.21 8.69 2.58
CA HIS A 23 2.19 7.87 3.28
C HIS A 23 1.61 7.41 4.61
N ARG A 24 1.68 6.10 4.87
CA ARG A 24 1.19 5.47 6.10
C ARG A 24 2.36 5.09 7.00
N GLN A 25 3.34 4.40 6.44
CA GLN A 25 4.47 3.89 7.20
C GLN A 25 5.66 3.55 6.30
N THR A 26 6.83 3.50 6.93
CA THR A 26 8.04 2.91 6.37
C THR A 26 8.60 1.93 7.39
N ALA A 27 8.86 0.69 6.99
CA ALA A 27 9.40 -0.35 7.86
C ALA A 27 10.60 -1.02 7.20
N GLN A 28 11.62 -1.34 7.99
CA GLN A 28 12.77 -2.10 7.50
C GLN A 28 12.40 -3.60 7.45
N VAL A 29 12.59 -4.24 6.29
CA VAL A 29 12.28 -5.67 6.09
C VAL A 29 13.50 -6.55 5.89
N CYS A 30 14.58 -6.00 5.31
CA CYS A 30 15.88 -6.66 5.21
C CYS A 30 17.01 -5.67 5.54
N ASP A 31 18.27 -6.13 5.53
CA ASP A 31 19.41 -5.22 5.67
C ASP A 31 19.39 -4.12 4.59
N LYS A 32 19.26 -2.87 5.05
CA LYS A 32 19.17 -1.65 4.22
C LYS A 32 18.13 -1.76 3.10
N THR A 33 17.02 -2.43 3.37
CA THR A 33 15.86 -2.51 2.48
C THR A 33 14.60 -2.29 3.30
N TYR A 34 13.77 -1.38 2.82
CA TYR A 34 12.58 -0.88 3.47
C TYR A 34 11.36 -1.13 2.60
N VAL A 35 10.22 -1.19 3.25
CA VAL A 35 8.91 -1.16 2.62
C VAL A 35 8.24 0.12 3.02
N GLU A 36 7.74 0.86 2.02
CA GLU A 36 6.93 2.03 2.23
C GLU A 36 5.49 1.71 1.84
N VAL A 37 4.54 2.07 2.69
CA VAL A 37 3.12 1.82 2.48
C VAL A 37 2.39 3.14 2.30
N PHE A 38 1.55 3.21 1.27
CA PHE A 38 0.70 4.36 0.98
C PHE A 38 -0.75 3.94 0.88
N SER A 39 -1.66 4.76 1.41
CA SER A 39 -3.09 4.63 1.15
C SER A 39 -3.41 5.23 -0.21
N ILE A 40 -4.03 4.43 -1.07
CA ILE A 40 -4.50 4.80 -2.41
C ILE A 40 -5.94 5.33 -2.32
N TYR A 41 -6.77 4.62 -1.55
CA TYR A 41 -8.18 4.91 -1.40
C TYR A 41 -8.67 4.42 -0.04
N GLY A 42 -9.41 5.26 0.69
CA GLY A 42 -10.09 4.84 1.91
C GLY A 42 -11.58 4.58 1.63
N ASN A 43 -12.05 3.36 1.92
CA ASN A 43 -13.44 2.94 1.67
C ASN A 43 -14.47 3.48 2.69
N GLY A 44 -14.18 4.60 3.36
CA GLY A 44 -15.12 5.24 4.30
C GLY A 44 -15.35 4.43 5.58
N ALA A 45 -16.49 4.64 6.24
CA ALA A 45 -16.74 4.15 7.61
C ALA A 45 -16.85 2.62 7.76
N PHE A 46 -17.03 1.88 6.65
CA PHE A 46 -17.35 0.44 6.68
C PHE A 46 -16.51 -0.43 5.74
N GLY A 47 -15.43 0.10 5.15
CA GLY A 47 -14.54 -0.67 4.28
C GLY A 47 -13.07 -0.44 4.58
N GLY A 48 -12.24 -1.44 4.29
CA GLY A 48 -10.79 -1.36 4.42
C GLY A 48 -10.17 -0.34 3.49
N ASP A 49 -9.03 0.21 3.88
CA ASP A 49 -8.23 1.03 2.99
C ASP A 49 -7.56 0.15 1.93
N MET A 50 -7.59 0.61 0.69
CA MET A 50 -6.74 0.06 -0.37
C MET A 50 -5.35 0.69 -0.24
N LEU A 51 -4.36 -0.15 0.05
CA LEU A 51 -2.98 0.23 0.26
C LEU A 51 -2.10 -0.24 -0.91
N THR A 52 -0.97 0.44 -1.10
CA THR A 52 0.11 -0.01 -1.99
C THR A 52 1.42 -0.08 -1.23
N GLU A 53 2.26 -1.05 -1.58
CA GLU A 53 3.62 -1.15 -1.05
C GLU A 53 4.69 -0.93 -2.12
N TYR A 54 5.77 -0.29 -1.70
CA TYR A 54 7.00 -0.15 -2.47
C TYR A 54 8.18 -0.70 -1.70
N LEU A 55 9.01 -1.50 -2.36
CA LEU A 55 10.29 -1.96 -1.85
C LEU A 55 11.38 -0.96 -2.24
N THR A 56 12.16 -0.50 -1.29
CA THR A 56 13.13 0.59 -1.50
C THR A 56 14.38 0.42 -0.66
N ASP A 57 15.51 0.95 -1.10
CA ASP A 57 16.68 1.18 -0.23
C ASP A 57 16.79 2.66 0.22
N SER A 58 15.73 3.43 -0.01
CA SER A 58 15.59 4.86 0.28
C SER A 58 16.51 5.78 -0.53
N VAL A 59 17.39 5.26 -1.37
CA VAL A 59 18.43 6.06 -2.07
C VAL A 59 18.45 5.79 -3.57
N LYS A 60 18.50 4.52 -3.98
CA LYS A 60 18.75 4.11 -5.35
C LYS A 60 17.51 3.57 -6.04
N TYR A 61 16.75 2.71 -5.39
CA TYR A 61 15.61 2.06 -6.02
C TYR A 61 14.34 2.21 -5.20
N ARG A 62 13.22 2.24 -5.92
CA ARG A 62 11.88 2.19 -5.35
C ARG A 62 10.98 1.43 -6.33
N ILE A 63 10.60 0.22 -5.96
CA ILE A 63 9.93 -0.72 -6.84
C ILE A 63 8.55 -1.01 -6.29
N HIS A 64 7.54 -0.90 -7.14
CA HIS A 64 6.17 -1.25 -6.77
C HIS A 64 6.06 -2.75 -6.53
N VAL A 65 5.62 -3.13 -5.33
CA VAL A 65 5.37 -4.53 -4.97
C VAL A 65 3.99 -4.96 -5.43
N GLY A 66 2.99 -4.13 -5.10
CA GLY A 66 1.59 -4.35 -5.43
C GLY A 66 0.64 -3.62 -4.49
N ASN A 67 -0.66 -3.84 -4.72
CA ASN A 67 -1.74 -3.27 -3.92
C ASN A 67 -2.42 -4.36 -3.09
N PHE A 68 -3.04 -3.99 -1.98
CA PHE A 68 -3.75 -4.89 -1.08
C PHE A 68 -4.85 -4.16 -0.29
N ASP A 69 -5.92 -4.89 0.05
CA ASP A 69 -6.94 -4.42 0.99
C ASP A 69 -6.46 -4.68 2.42
N GLU A 70 -6.31 -3.63 3.24
CA GLU A 70 -5.78 -3.73 4.59
C GLU A 70 -6.60 -4.66 5.51
N SER A 71 -7.89 -4.87 5.21
CA SER A 71 -8.78 -5.69 6.05
C SER A 71 -8.40 -7.17 6.00
N ASP A 72 -8.07 -7.64 4.80
CA ASP A 72 -8.03 -9.07 4.49
C ASP A 72 -6.71 -9.51 3.86
N GLN A 73 -5.87 -8.58 3.42
CA GLN A 73 -4.65 -8.87 2.70
C GLN A 73 -3.46 -8.14 3.33
N TYR A 74 -2.27 -8.70 3.16
CA TYR A 74 -1.00 -8.04 3.50
C TYR A 74 0.16 -8.71 2.76
N TYR A 75 1.32 -8.06 2.72
CA TYR A 75 2.54 -8.66 2.21
C TYR A 75 3.43 -9.14 3.37
N ARG A 76 4.03 -10.33 3.19
CA ARG A 76 5.04 -10.88 4.07
C ARG A 76 6.38 -10.89 3.36
N TYR A 77 7.42 -10.52 4.10
CA TYR A 77 8.78 -10.44 3.60
C TYR A 77 9.68 -11.43 4.33
N HIS A 78 10.50 -12.15 3.56
CA HIS A 78 11.55 -13.00 4.07
C HIS A 78 12.85 -12.75 3.28
N CYS A 79 13.98 -12.76 3.96
CA CYS A 79 15.27 -12.42 3.36
C CYS A 79 16.26 -13.57 3.56
N ASP A 80 16.84 -14.05 2.47
CA ASP A 80 17.95 -15.02 2.50
C ASP A 80 19.07 -14.53 1.59
N LYS A 81 20.22 -14.20 2.20
CA LYS A 81 21.42 -13.68 1.51
C LYS A 81 21.11 -12.45 0.65
N SER A 82 21.09 -12.60 -0.68
CA SER A 82 20.79 -11.55 -1.65
C SER A 82 19.33 -11.56 -2.12
N LYS A 83 18.53 -12.55 -1.70
CA LYS A 83 17.14 -12.71 -2.15
C LYS A 83 16.15 -12.15 -1.15
N ILE A 84 15.15 -11.44 -1.68
CA ILE A 84 14.00 -10.92 -0.95
C ILE A 84 12.78 -11.65 -1.49
N TYR A 85 12.19 -12.49 -0.66
CA TYR A 85 10.95 -13.20 -0.94
C TYR A 85 9.80 -12.34 -0.44
N VAL A 86 8.82 -12.11 -1.32
CA VAL A 86 7.65 -11.30 -1.05
C VAL A 86 6.42 -12.16 -1.33
N GLU A 87 5.63 -12.41 -0.30
CA GLU A 87 4.43 -13.22 -0.36
C GLU A 87 3.21 -12.34 -0.12
N LYS A 88 2.25 -12.34 -1.05
CA LYS A 88 0.94 -11.75 -0.78
C LYS A 88 0.10 -12.78 -0.03
N VAL A 89 -0.36 -12.40 1.15
CA VAL A 89 -1.19 -13.22 2.01
C VAL A 89 -2.60 -12.66 2.03
N GLU A 90 -3.59 -13.55 2.01
CA GLU A 90 -5.01 -13.25 2.14
C GLU A 90 -5.60 -14.07 3.28
N LYS A 91 -6.49 -13.44 4.03
CA LYS A 91 -7.30 -14.02 5.08
C LYS A 91 -8.64 -14.46 4.49
N ASP A 92 -8.98 -15.74 4.64
CA ASP A 92 -10.29 -16.23 4.24
C ASP A 92 -11.39 -15.86 5.25
N GLU A 93 -12.65 -16.19 4.92
CA GLU A 93 -13.82 -15.93 5.79
C GLU A 93 -13.70 -16.58 7.19
N SER A 94 -12.92 -17.66 7.32
CA SER A 94 -12.66 -18.33 8.59
C SER A 94 -11.52 -17.70 9.40
N GLY A 95 -10.84 -16.71 8.82
CA GLY A 95 -9.67 -16.06 9.36
C GLY A 95 -8.35 -16.79 9.11
N LYS A 96 -8.36 -17.86 8.30
CA LYS A 96 -7.17 -18.62 7.96
C LYS A 96 -6.39 -17.91 6.85
N LEU A 97 -5.08 -17.92 7.01
CA LEU A 97 -4.15 -17.25 6.11
C LEU A 97 -3.73 -18.17 4.95
N ARG A 98 -3.71 -17.62 3.74
CA ARG A 98 -3.25 -18.30 2.52
C ARG A 98 -2.34 -17.38 1.72
N VAL A 99 -1.23 -17.92 1.21
CA VAL A 99 -0.40 -17.22 0.22
C VAL A 99 -1.11 -17.29 -1.14
N ILE A 100 -1.34 -16.13 -1.75
CA ILE A 100 -2.07 -15.98 -3.02
C ILE A 100 -1.18 -15.50 -4.18
N ASP A 101 -0.03 -14.90 -3.88
CA ASP A 101 1.00 -14.53 -4.86
C ASP A 101 2.38 -14.56 -4.20
N SER A 102 3.43 -14.80 -4.98
CA SER A 102 4.81 -14.78 -4.48
C SER A 102 5.77 -14.24 -5.54
N LYS A 103 6.65 -13.34 -5.13
CA LYS A 103 7.71 -12.76 -5.97
C LYS A 103 9.06 -12.90 -5.26
N VAL A 104 10.11 -13.02 -6.05
CA VAL A 104 11.49 -13.04 -5.53
C VAL A 104 12.28 -11.95 -6.23
N PHE A 105 12.90 -11.09 -5.44
CA PHE A 105 13.80 -10.07 -5.94
C PHE A 105 15.23 -10.38 -5.54
N ASP A 106 16.17 -10.20 -6.47
CA ASP A 106 17.59 -10.16 -6.14
C ASP A 106 17.99 -8.73 -5.75
N ARG A 107 18.32 -8.54 -4.47
CA ARG A 107 18.62 -7.25 -3.85
C ARG A 107 19.75 -6.51 -4.56
N ASP A 108 20.78 -7.24 -4.99
CA ASP A 108 21.95 -6.63 -5.60
C ASP A 108 21.61 -6.13 -7.01
N SER A 109 20.79 -6.89 -7.75
CA SER A 109 20.23 -6.47 -9.03
C SER A 109 19.35 -5.21 -8.90
N LEU A 110 18.53 -5.10 -7.85
CA LEU A 110 17.69 -3.91 -7.63
C LEU A 110 18.52 -2.63 -7.47
N ARG A 111 19.69 -2.72 -6.82
CA ARG A 111 20.60 -1.58 -6.62
C ARG A 111 21.29 -1.11 -7.90
N THR A 112 21.41 -1.98 -8.89
CA THR A 112 22.03 -1.66 -10.19
C THR A 112 21.04 -0.99 -11.14
N VAL A 113 19.75 -1.32 -11.05
CA VAL A 113 18.69 -0.74 -11.91
C VAL A 113 18.34 0.69 -11.49
N GLY A 114 18.60 1.06 -10.23
CA GLY A 114 18.33 2.40 -9.66
C GLY A 114 19.34 3.51 -10.01
N GLY A 115 20.15 3.35 -11.06
CA GLY A 115 21.06 4.39 -11.53
C GLY A 115 20.35 5.35 -12.49
N TYR A 116 19.81 6.45 -11.96
CA TYR A 116 19.59 7.68 -12.75
C TYR A 116 20.80 8.60 -12.61
#